data_AF-A0A6L3X3I9-F1
#
_entry.id   AF-A0A6L3X3I9-F1
#
_cell.length_a   1.000
_cell.length_b   1.000
_cell.length_c   1.000
_cell.angle_alpha   90.00
_cell.angle_beta   90.00
_cell.angle_gamma   90.00
#
_symmetry.space_group_name_H-M   'P 1'
#
loop_
_entity.id
_entity.type
_entity.pdbx_description
1 polymer ?
#
loop_
_entity_poly.entity_id
_entity_poly.type
_entity_poly.pdbx_seq_one_letter_code
_entity_poly.pdbx_strand_id
1 'polypeptide(L)'
;NKLDAYRVEHADIGKRSLRNTCLRYLAFGEAELANTLVSKQYHEADNMTDALAALAASVAAELPGRDALMQEYDDKWHQDGLVMDKWFILQATSPAADVLSKVRSLLKHRSFTMSNPNRVRSLIGAFASSNPAAFHAEDGSGYQVLVEMLTAFNRRNPPVASR
;
A
#
# COMPACT_ATOMS: atom_id res chain seq x y z
N ASN A 1 6.03 -22.05 -11.33
CA ASN A 1 4.69 -21.53 -10.94
C ASN A 1 4.27 -20.25 -11.66
N LYS A 2 4.99 -19.74 -12.68
CA LYS A 2 4.42 -18.70 -13.57
C LYS A 2 3.34 -19.37 -14.43
N LEU A 3 2.18 -18.72 -14.57
CA LEU A 3 1.07 -19.16 -15.41
C LEU A 3 1.23 -18.54 -16.80
N ASP A 4 0.77 -19.25 -17.83
CA ASP A 4 0.90 -18.80 -19.22
C ASP A 4 -0.15 -17.75 -19.60
N ALA A 5 -1.25 -17.66 -18.84
CA ALA A 5 -2.29 -16.65 -19.00
C ALA A 5 -2.99 -16.39 -17.66
N TYR A 6 -3.48 -15.17 -17.46
CA TYR A 6 -4.31 -14.82 -16.32
C TYR A 6 -5.72 -15.40 -16.43
N ARG A 7 -6.15 -16.13 -15.39
CA ARG A 7 -7.53 -16.61 -15.22
C ARG A 7 -8.01 -16.44 -13.78
N VAL A 8 -9.31 -16.21 -13.65
CA VAL A 8 -10.03 -16.18 -12.36
C VAL A 8 -10.60 -17.57 -12.09
N GLU A 9 -9.72 -18.57 -12.02
CA GLU A 9 -10.03 -19.97 -11.73
C GLU A 9 -9.30 -20.40 -10.45
N HIS A 10 -9.94 -21.26 -9.64
CA HIS A 10 -9.43 -21.60 -8.30
C HIS A 10 -8.01 -22.19 -8.31
N ALA A 11 -7.70 -23.07 -9.27
CA ALA A 11 -6.37 -23.67 -9.39
C ALA A 11 -5.29 -22.62 -9.72
N ASP A 12 -5.60 -21.68 -10.62
CA ASP A 12 -4.70 -20.61 -11.04
C ASP A 12 -4.51 -19.58 -9.92
N ILE A 13 -5.58 -19.26 -9.18
CA ILE A 13 -5.53 -18.42 -7.97
C ILE A 13 -4.57 -19.04 -6.93
N GLY A 14 -4.68 -20.36 -6.68
CA GLY A 14 -3.81 -21.06 -5.72
C GLY A 14 -2.32 -20.99 -6.11
N LYS A 15 -2.00 -21.28 -7.39
CA LYS A 15 -0.62 -21.19 -7.90
C LYS A 15 -0.06 -19.77 -7.81
N ARG A 16 -0.87 -18.76 -8.16
CA ARG A 16 -0.49 -17.35 -8.08
C ARG A 16 -0.29 -16.89 -6.64
N SER A 17 -1.15 -17.31 -5.72
CA SER A 17 -1.00 -17.04 -4.28
C SER A 17 0.32 -17.60 -3.77
N LEU A 18 0.63 -18.88 -4.04
CA LEU A 18 1.89 -19.49 -3.64
C LEU A 18 3.10 -18.74 -4.21
N ARG A 19 3.07 -18.40 -5.51
CA ARG A 19 4.13 -17.62 -6.16
C ARG A 19 4.37 -16.28 -5.47
N ASN A 20 3.30 -15.55 -5.16
CA ASN A 20 3.39 -14.24 -4.53
C ASN A 20 3.81 -14.33 -3.05
N THR A 21 3.47 -15.42 -2.35
CA THR A 21 4.03 -15.72 -1.04
C THR A 21 5.54 -15.94 -1.12
N CYS A 22 6.04 -16.71 -2.10
CA CYS A 22 7.47 -16.90 -2.29
C CYS A 22 8.18 -15.58 -2.64
N LEU A 23 7.59 -14.75 -3.51
CA LEU A 23 8.15 -13.43 -3.85
C LEU A 23 8.32 -12.55 -2.61
N ARG A 24 7.36 -12.59 -1.67
CA ARG A 24 7.47 -11.85 -0.42
C ARG A 24 8.70 -12.23 0.38
N TYR A 25 9.05 -13.52 0.48
CA TYR A 25 10.28 -13.94 1.16
C TYR A 25 11.54 -13.58 0.37
N LEU A 26 11.51 -13.75 -0.95
CA LEU A 26 12.63 -13.41 -1.82
C LEU A 26 12.97 -11.92 -1.79
N ALA A 27 11.98 -11.05 -1.56
CA ALA A 27 12.19 -9.61 -1.44
C ALA A 27 13.10 -9.23 -0.25
N PHE A 28 13.19 -10.05 0.79
CA PHE A 28 14.09 -9.85 1.93
C PHE A 28 15.41 -10.64 1.80
N GLY A 29 15.69 -11.19 0.62
CA GLY A 29 16.95 -11.86 0.31
C GLY A 29 18.09 -10.89 -0.01
N GLU A 30 19.00 -11.32 -0.88
CA GLU A 30 20.05 -10.45 -1.42
C GLU A 30 19.41 -9.30 -2.22
N ALA A 31 19.86 -8.07 -1.97
CA ALA A 31 19.18 -6.85 -2.36
C ALA A 31 19.10 -6.65 -3.88
N GLU A 32 20.16 -6.94 -4.63
CA GLU A 32 20.17 -6.78 -6.10
C GLU A 32 19.23 -7.80 -6.76
N LEU A 33 19.29 -9.06 -6.33
CA LEU A 33 18.42 -10.12 -6.81
C LEU A 33 16.95 -9.84 -6.46
N ALA A 34 16.68 -9.44 -5.22
CA ALA A 34 15.34 -9.05 -4.76
C ALA A 34 14.77 -7.93 -5.61
N ASN A 35 15.52 -6.85 -5.80
CA ASN A 35 15.11 -5.69 -6.60
C ASN A 35 14.83 -6.08 -8.06
N THR A 36 15.68 -6.94 -8.64
CA THR A 36 15.52 -7.43 -10.01
C THR A 36 14.25 -8.26 -10.16
N LEU A 37 14.02 -9.24 -9.27
CA LEU A 37 12.87 -10.14 -9.34
C LEU A 37 11.54 -9.39 -9.13
N VAL A 38 11.50 -8.48 -8.16
CA VAL A 38 10.32 -7.68 -7.84
C VAL A 38 9.99 -6.72 -8.98
N SER A 39 10.96 -5.96 -9.47
CA SER A 39 10.75 -5.02 -10.58
C SER A 39 10.31 -5.75 -11.85
N LYS A 40 10.93 -6.89 -12.15
CA LYS A 40 10.53 -7.73 -13.29
C LYS A 40 9.08 -8.20 -13.17
N GLN A 41 8.66 -8.71 -12.00
CA GLN A 41 7.27 -9.12 -11.82
C GLN A 41 6.30 -7.94 -11.96
N TYR A 42 6.65 -6.76 -11.46
CA TYR A 42 5.80 -5.58 -11.58
C TYR A 42 5.60 -5.15 -13.04
N HIS A 43 6.68 -5.05 -13.83
CA HIS A 43 6.60 -4.61 -15.24
C HIS A 43 6.01 -5.68 -16.18
N GLU A 44 6.25 -6.97 -15.93
CA GLU A 44 5.72 -8.07 -16.76
C GLU A 44 4.31 -8.52 -16.36
N ALA A 45 3.74 -8.00 -15.26
CA ALA A 45 2.42 -8.42 -14.81
C ALA A 45 1.33 -8.02 -15.81
N ASP A 46 0.54 -9.01 -16.24
CA ASP A 46 -0.65 -8.83 -17.08
C ASP A 46 -1.93 -8.64 -16.25
N ASN A 47 -1.82 -8.62 -14.92
CA ASN A 47 -2.93 -8.52 -14.00
C ASN A 47 -2.57 -7.78 -12.70
N MET A 48 -3.57 -7.18 -12.05
CA MET A 48 -3.36 -6.38 -10.83
C MET A 48 -2.91 -7.22 -9.61
N THR A 49 -3.15 -8.54 -9.59
CA THR A 49 -2.76 -9.37 -8.45
C THR A 49 -1.24 -9.49 -8.38
N ASP A 50 -0.58 -9.72 -9.51
CA ASP A 50 0.86 -9.88 -9.56
C ASP A 50 1.60 -8.54 -9.48
N ALA A 51 1.07 -7.49 -10.12
CA ALA A 51 1.61 -6.13 -10.01
C ALA A 51 1.57 -5.63 -8.56
N LEU A 52 0.42 -5.76 -7.89
CA LEU A 52 0.28 -5.33 -6.49
C LEU A 52 1.14 -6.16 -5.54
N ALA A 53 1.27 -7.47 -5.77
CA ALA A 53 2.13 -8.32 -4.95
C ALA A 53 3.61 -7.90 -5.04
N ALA A 54 4.07 -7.55 -6.25
CA ALA A 54 5.42 -7.04 -6.46
C ALA A 54 5.61 -5.67 -5.78
N LEU A 55 4.68 -4.73 -5.97
CA LEU A 55 4.75 -3.41 -5.35
C LEU A 55 4.74 -3.51 -3.82
N ALA A 56 3.87 -4.35 -3.25
CA ALA A 56 3.80 -4.58 -1.81
C ALA A 56 5.09 -5.19 -1.26
N ALA A 57 5.70 -6.14 -1.97
CA ALA A 57 6.98 -6.73 -1.58
C ALA A 57 8.12 -5.69 -1.64
N SER A 58 8.13 -4.81 -2.64
CA SER A 58 9.08 -3.71 -2.77
C SER A 58 9.00 -2.73 -1.60
N VAL A 59 7.79 -2.36 -1.19
CA VAL A 59 7.55 -1.48 -0.03
C VAL A 59 7.98 -2.17 1.27
N ALA A 60 7.57 -3.42 1.48
CA ALA A 60 7.84 -4.15 2.72
C ALA A 60 9.33 -4.39 2.97
N ALA A 61 10.11 -4.63 1.91
CA ALA A 61 11.56 -4.85 2.01
C ALA A 61 12.39 -3.58 1.76
N GLU A 62 11.75 -2.42 1.63
CA GLU A 62 12.39 -1.12 1.34
C GLU A 62 13.41 -1.19 0.19
N LEU A 63 13.04 -1.89 -0.89
CA LEU A 63 13.95 -2.12 -2.01
C LEU A 63 14.32 -0.82 -2.73
N PRO A 64 15.54 -0.72 -3.32
CA PRO A 64 15.98 0.49 -4.02
C PRO A 64 15.03 1.00 -5.11
N GLY A 65 14.34 0.10 -5.82
CA GLY A 65 13.38 0.43 -6.87
C GLY A 65 11.99 0.88 -6.39
N ARG A 66 11.71 0.81 -5.07
CA ARG A 66 10.37 1.07 -4.49
C ARG A 66 9.76 2.39 -4.96
N ASP A 67 10.52 3.48 -4.87
CA ASP A 67 9.98 4.81 -5.14
C ASP A 67 9.63 5.00 -6.61
N ALA A 68 10.41 4.41 -7.52
CA ALA A 68 10.10 4.38 -8.95
C ALA A 68 8.79 3.63 -9.22
N LEU A 69 8.63 2.42 -8.66
CA LEU A 69 7.42 1.63 -8.85
C LEU A 69 6.17 2.31 -8.25
N MET A 70 6.30 2.95 -7.09
CA MET A 70 5.22 3.69 -6.45
C MET A 70 4.80 4.90 -7.29
N GLN A 71 5.76 5.62 -7.89
CA GLN A 71 5.49 6.76 -8.76
C GLN A 71 4.83 6.32 -10.07
N GLU A 72 5.33 5.26 -10.71
CA GLU A 72 4.71 4.69 -11.91
C GLU A 72 3.28 4.23 -11.66
N TYR A 73 3.01 3.64 -10.49
CA TYR A 73 1.66 3.22 -10.12
C TYR A 73 0.72 4.42 -9.99
N ASP A 74 1.16 5.49 -9.32
CA ASP A 74 0.38 6.72 -9.19
C ASP A 74 0.13 7.35 -10.57
N ASP A 75 1.17 7.56 -11.38
CA ASP A 75 1.03 8.16 -12.71
C ASP A 75 0.10 7.38 -13.63
N LYS A 76 0.07 6.05 -13.51
CA LYS A 76 -0.82 5.19 -14.29
C LYS A 76 -2.26 5.18 -13.75
N TRP A 77 -2.45 5.18 -12.43
CA TRP A 77 -3.74 4.84 -11.82
C TRP A 77 -4.39 5.97 -11.04
N HIS A 78 -3.83 7.18 -10.99
CA HIS A 78 -4.34 8.27 -10.15
C HIS A 78 -5.83 8.61 -10.34
N GLN A 79 -6.39 8.34 -11.52
CA GLN A 79 -7.81 8.54 -11.83
C GLN A 79 -8.73 7.39 -11.38
N ASP A 80 -8.18 6.18 -11.16
CA ASP A 80 -8.93 5.04 -10.65
C ASP A 80 -8.84 5.00 -9.12
N GLY A 81 -9.90 5.49 -8.49
CA GLY A 81 -9.96 5.57 -7.04
C GLY A 81 -9.85 4.23 -6.31
N LEU A 82 -10.40 3.13 -6.85
CA LEU A 82 -10.35 1.82 -6.18
C LEU A 82 -8.96 1.20 -6.29
N VAL A 83 -8.26 1.48 -7.38
CA VAL A 83 -6.87 1.06 -7.56
C VAL A 83 -5.96 1.89 -6.64
N MET A 84 -6.17 3.20 -6.55
CA MET A 84 -5.40 4.08 -5.65
C MET A 84 -5.61 3.78 -4.16
N ASP A 85 -6.73 3.19 -3.75
CA ASP A 85 -6.88 2.71 -2.36
C ASP A 85 -5.78 1.73 -1.97
N LYS A 86 -5.42 0.81 -2.87
CA LYS A 86 -4.37 -0.18 -2.63
C LYS A 86 -3.02 0.50 -2.46
N TRP A 87 -2.76 1.52 -3.27
CA TRP A 87 -1.54 2.33 -3.17
C TRP A 87 -1.48 3.13 -1.86
N PHE A 88 -2.58 3.74 -1.42
CA PHE A 88 -2.64 4.44 -0.13
C PHE A 88 -2.40 3.49 1.05
N ILE A 89 -2.96 2.27 0.99
CA ILE A 89 -2.70 1.25 2.02
C ILE A 89 -1.21 0.95 2.09
N LEU A 90 -0.55 0.72 0.95
CA LEU A 90 0.89 0.44 0.93
C LEU A 90 1.73 1.61 1.50
N GLN A 91 1.37 2.86 1.19
CA GLN A 91 2.01 4.03 1.79
C GLN A 91 1.81 4.06 3.32
N ALA A 92 0.58 3.82 3.78
CA ALA A 92 0.22 3.86 5.20
C ALA A 92 0.84 2.72 6.03
N THR A 93 1.04 1.56 5.42
CA THR A 93 1.65 0.38 6.05
C THR A 93 3.14 0.21 5.75
N SER A 94 3.78 1.26 5.20
CA SER A 94 5.22 1.25 4.95
C SER A 94 6.01 1.07 6.26
N PRO A 95 7.07 0.25 6.28
CA PRO A 95 7.97 0.13 7.43
C PRO A 95 8.97 1.31 7.55
N ALA A 96 9.01 2.20 6.55
CA ALA A 96 9.95 3.31 6.52
C ALA A 96 9.79 4.25 7.73
N ALA A 97 10.91 4.70 8.29
CA ALA A 97 10.92 5.57 9.48
C ALA A 97 10.15 6.90 9.27
N ASP A 98 10.02 7.36 8.03
CA ASP A 98 9.33 8.60 7.65
C ASP A 98 7.84 8.40 7.29
N VAL A 99 7.27 7.21 7.55
CA VAL A 99 5.89 6.86 7.15
C VAL A 99 4.84 7.86 7.61
N LEU A 100 4.94 8.39 8.83
CA LEU A 100 3.98 9.38 9.33
C LEU A 100 4.01 10.69 8.53
N SER A 101 5.22 11.14 8.16
CA SER A 101 5.41 12.33 7.32
C SER A 101 4.80 12.12 5.95
N LYS A 102 5.01 10.94 5.35
CA LYS A 102 4.39 10.52 4.08
C LYS A 102 2.87 10.48 4.18
N VAL A 103 2.31 9.86 5.21
CA VAL A 103 0.84 9.83 5.42
C VAL A 103 0.26 11.24 5.51
N ARG A 104 0.92 12.16 6.23
CA ARG A 104 0.49 13.56 6.32
C ARG A 104 0.56 14.29 4.97
N SER A 105 1.61 14.07 4.16
CA SER A 105 1.73 14.70 2.85
C SER A 105 0.65 14.21 1.87
N LEU A 106 0.26 12.94 1.97
CA LEU A 106 -0.75 12.32 1.11
C LEU A 106 -2.17 12.84 1.35
N LEU A 107 -2.43 13.55 2.44
CA LEU A 107 -3.69 14.29 2.63
C LEU A 107 -3.91 15.36 1.55
N LYS A 108 -2.85 15.80 0.87
CA LYS A 108 -2.88 16.76 -0.24
C LYS A 108 -2.75 16.08 -1.61
N HIS A 109 -2.71 14.75 -1.65
CA HIS A 109 -2.50 13.99 -2.88
C HIS A 109 -3.67 14.15 -3.86
N ARG A 110 -3.39 14.19 -5.18
CA ARG A 110 -4.39 14.35 -6.25
C ARG A 110 -5.53 13.32 -6.19
N SER A 111 -5.26 12.13 -5.69
CA SER A 111 -6.24 11.03 -5.56
C SER A 111 -6.87 10.91 -4.17
N PHE A 112 -6.52 11.78 -3.22
CA PHE A 112 -7.05 11.76 -1.86
C PHE A 112 -8.15 12.82 -1.67
N THR A 113 -9.21 12.46 -0.95
CA THR A 113 -10.21 13.42 -0.50
C THR A 113 -10.87 12.94 0.78
N MET A 114 -10.97 13.84 1.77
CA MET A 114 -11.66 13.58 3.03
C MET A 114 -13.18 13.36 2.87
N SER A 115 -13.74 13.67 1.70
CA SER A 115 -15.15 13.43 1.40
C SER A 115 -15.47 11.96 1.12
N ASN A 116 -14.47 11.15 0.78
CA ASN A 116 -14.64 9.76 0.38
C ASN A 116 -14.21 8.82 1.53
N PRO A 117 -15.14 8.07 2.14
CA PRO A 117 -14.82 7.14 3.23
C PRO A 117 -13.78 6.07 2.87
N ASN A 118 -13.71 5.65 1.61
CA ASN A 118 -12.71 4.66 1.19
C ASN A 118 -11.31 5.27 1.19
N ARG A 119 -11.12 6.51 0.74
CA ARG A 119 -9.81 7.20 0.82
C ARG A 119 -9.32 7.32 2.25
N VAL A 120 -10.22 7.73 3.14
CA VAL A 120 -9.91 7.92 4.56
C VAL A 120 -9.56 6.59 5.21
N ARG A 121 -10.32 5.53 4.93
CA ARG A 121 -10.02 4.18 5.41
C ARG A 121 -8.68 3.67 4.89
N SER A 122 -8.41 3.83 3.59
CA SER A 122 -7.22 3.29 2.93
C SER A 122 -5.93 4.02 3.32
N LEU A 123 -5.99 5.28 3.77
CA LEU A 123 -4.82 6.02 4.24
C LEU A 123 -4.76 6.09 5.76
N ILE A 124 -5.72 6.78 6.39
CA ILE A 124 -5.71 7.04 7.84
C ILE A 124 -6.09 5.79 8.63
N GLY A 125 -7.15 5.10 8.18
CA GLY A 125 -7.56 3.84 8.81
C GLY A 125 -6.45 2.80 8.75
N ALA A 126 -5.87 2.58 7.57
CA ALA A 126 -4.76 1.65 7.38
C ALA A 126 -3.52 2.02 8.22
N PHE A 127 -3.18 3.31 8.33
CA PHE A 127 -2.09 3.75 9.20
C PHE A 127 -2.36 3.38 10.67
N ALA A 128 -3.55 3.68 11.18
CA ALA A 128 -3.91 3.43 12.57
C ALA A 128 -4.08 1.93 12.90
N SER A 129 -4.73 1.16 12.03
CA SER A 129 -5.07 -0.25 12.31
C SER A 129 -4.05 -1.26 11.80
N SER A 130 -3.29 -0.91 10.77
CA SER A 130 -2.43 -1.86 10.03
C SER A 130 -0.95 -1.46 10.04
N ASN A 131 -0.59 -0.35 10.70
CA ASN A 131 0.78 0.00 11.02
C ASN A 131 0.95 0.32 12.53
N PRO A 132 0.69 -0.65 13.43
CA PRO A 132 0.74 -0.41 14.87
C PRO A 132 2.11 0.06 15.35
N ALA A 133 3.20 -0.36 14.69
CA ALA A 133 4.56 0.07 15.02
C ALA A 133 4.74 1.58 14.86
N ALA A 134 4.25 2.16 13.76
CA ALA A 134 4.31 3.60 13.53
C ALA A 134 3.20 4.37 14.26
N PHE A 135 2.02 3.77 14.40
CA PHE A 135 0.90 4.39 15.10
C PHE A 135 1.18 4.56 16.60
N HIS A 136 1.83 3.58 17.22
CA HIS A 136 2.26 3.60 18.62
C HIS A 136 3.69 4.11 18.79
N ALA A 137 4.16 5.01 17.93
CA ALA A 137 5.46 5.67 18.10
C ALA A 137 5.59 6.24 19.53
N GLU A 138 6.78 6.12 20.12
CA GLU A 138 7.04 6.48 21.52
C GLU A 138 6.75 7.95 21.85
N ASP A 139 6.85 8.83 20.84
CA ASP A 139 6.53 10.26 20.95
C ASP A 139 5.03 10.57 20.91
N GLY A 140 4.18 9.55 20.68
CA GLY A 140 2.72 9.68 20.59
C GLY A 140 2.23 10.37 19.32
N SER A 141 3.09 10.61 18.33
CA SER A 141 2.77 11.35 17.11
C SER A 141 1.69 10.67 16.26
N GLY A 142 1.60 9.33 16.27
CA GLY A 142 0.54 8.58 15.60
C GLY A 142 -0.85 8.86 16.18
N TYR A 143 -0.97 8.99 17.51
CA TYR A 143 -2.24 9.34 18.16
C TYR A 143 -2.68 10.77 17.80
N GLN A 144 -1.74 11.71 17.74
CA GLN A 144 -2.04 13.10 17.39
C GLN A 144 -2.67 13.20 15.99
N VAL A 145 -2.14 12.47 15.01
CA VAL A 145 -2.74 12.39 13.67
C VAL A 145 -4.17 11.87 13.72
N LEU A 146 -4.42 10.78 14.46
CA LEU A 146 -5.76 10.23 14.54
C LEU A 146 -6.73 11.22 15.21
N VAL A 147 -6.32 11.92 16.27
CA VAL A 147 -7.13 12.95 16.92
C VAL A 147 -7.46 14.11 15.98
N GLU A 148 -6.49 14.60 15.22
CA GLU A 148 -6.71 15.64 14.20
C GLU A 148 -7.74 15.18 13.16
N MET A 149 -7.58 13.96 12.65
CA MET A 149 -8.47 13.40 11.64
C MET A 149 -9.87 13.15 12.18
N LEU A 150 -10.01 12.58 13.39
CA LEU A 150 -11.29 12.34 14.04
C LEU A 150 -12.02 13.64 14.37
N THR A 151 -11.29 14.69 14.78
CA THR A 151 -11.87 16.01 15.03
C THR A 151 -12.49 16.58 13.75
N ALA A 152 -11.81 16.42 12.61
CA ALA A 152 -12.34 16.81 11.31
C ALA A 152 -13.52 15.92 10.87
N PHE A 153 -13.45 14.60 11.14
CA PHE A 153 -14.43 13.62 10.68
C PHE A 153 -15.73 13.62 11.49
N ASN A 154 -15.65 13.84 12.80
CA ASN A 154 -16.79 13.78 13.70
C ASN A 154 -17.89 14.78 13.31
N ARG A 155 -17.52 15.92 12.71
CA ARG A 155 -18.49 16.90 12.20
C ARG A 155 -19.10 16.51 10.85
N ARG A 156 -18.40 15.70 10.05
CA ARG A 156 -18.75 15.41 8.65
C ARG A 156 -19.42 14.06 8.45
N ASN A 157 -18.93 13.03 9.13
CA ASN A 157 -19.41 11.65 9.00
C ASN A 157 -19.08 10.85 10.27
N PRO A 158 -19.88 11.01 11.35
CA PRO A 158 -19.66 10.33 12.63
C PRO A 158 -19.51 8.80 12.54
N PRO A 159 -20.28 8.07 11.70
CA PRO A 159 -20.11 6.62 11.56
C PRO A 159 -18.73 6.18 11.07
N VAL A 160 -18.10 6.96 10.19
CA VAL A 160 -16.74 6.67 9.72
C VAL A 160 -15.71 7.09 10.77
N ALA A 161 -15.98 8.15 11.54
CA ALA A 161 -15.14 8.54 12.67
C ALA A 161 -15.11 7.46 13.77
N SER A 162 -16.20 6.71 13.92
CA SER A 162 -16.32 5.65 14.94
C SER A 162 -15.63 4.33 14.59
N ARG A 163 -15.25 4.11 13.32
CA ARG A 163 -14.61 2.87 12.85
C ARG A 163 -13.10 3.04 12.82
#